data_AF-A0A1Q6X625-F1
#
_entry.id   AF-A0A1Q6X625-F1
#
_cell.length_a   1.000
_cell.length_b   1.000
_cell.length_c   1.000
_cell.angle_alpha   90.00
_cell.angle_beta   90.00
_cell.angle_gamma   90.00
#
_symmetry.space_group_name_H-M   'P 1'
#
loop_
_entity.id
_entity.type
_entity.pdbx_description
1 polymer ?
#
loop_
_entity_poly.entity_id
_entity_poly.type
_entity_poly.pdbx_seq_one_letter_code
_entity_poly.pdbx_strand_id
1 'polypeptide(L)'
;MGNSNNQQICRCRCNAPVPAELKPVGLCVSHFTLSVERTCDEMHRQIALRQADVERQAEVATYMGECALLLARVASNLCLSDDLRRRMLSTFLSLMNLRENLERATSCWVPELQPREGVETQLSLLIAKHEHAYEEYH
;
A
#
# COMPACT_ATOMS: atom_id res chain seq x y z
N MET A 1 21.30 -37.21 19.37
CA MET A 1 20.13 -37.72 18.64
C MET A 1 18.99 -36.75 18.85
N GLY A 2 18.66 -35.93 17.84
CA GLY A 2 17.56 -35.00 17.94
C GLY A 2 17.23 -34.49 16.55
N ASN A 3 16.10 -34.91 16.01
CA ASN A 3 15.38 -34.20 14.95
C ASN A 3 13.98 -34.79 14.88
N SER A 4 13.14 -34.38 15.83
CA SER A 4 11.70 -34.46 15.65
C SER A 4 11.34 -33.44 14.57
N ASN A 5 11.36 -33.89 13.31
CA ASN A 5 10.93 -33.12 12.14
C ASN A 5 9.44 -32.81 12.28
N ASN A 6 9.08 -31.83 13.11
CA ASN A 6 7.75 -31.25 13.16
C ASN A 6 7.63 -30.26 11.99
N GLN A 7 7.69 -30.81 10.78
CA GLN A 7 7.59 -30.06 9.55
C GLN A 7 6.12 -29.72 9.33
N GLN A 8 5.74 -28.47 9.59
CA GLN A 8 4.39 -27.98 9.32
C GLN A 8 4.08 -28.14 7.83
N ILE A 9 2.94 -28.74 7.52
CA ILE A 9 2.43 -28.86 6.15
C ILE A 9 1.63 -27.60 5.80
N CYS A 10 1.71 -27.19 4.54
CA CYS A 10 0.97 -26.05 4.02
C CYS A 10 -0.52 -26.16 4.35
N ARG A 11 -1.11 -25.08 4.88
CA ARG A 11 -2.54 -25.01 5.25
C ARG A 11 -3.50 -25.34 4.10
N CYS A 12 -3.06 -25.11 2.86
CA CYS A 12 -3.78 -25.48 1.64
C CYS A 12 -3.77 -27.00 1.33
N ARG A 13 -3.20 -27.84 2.20
CA ARG A 13 -3.13 -29.31 2.06
C ARG A 13 -2.50 -29.82 0.77
N CYS A 14 -1.57 -29.07 0.20
CA CYS A 14 -0.83 -29.45 -1.01
C CYS A 14 0.37 -30.36 -0.74
N ASN A 15 0.49 -30.90 0.48
CA ASN A 15 1.60 -31.74 0.97
C ASN A 15 3.01 -31.12 0.91
N ALA A 16 3.16 -29.88 0.46
CA ALA A 16 4.42 -29.16 0.48
C ALA A 16 4.75 -28.70 1.91
N PRO A 17 6.03 -28.78 2.33
CA PRO A 17 6.46 -28.29 3.63
C PRO A 17 6.39 -26.75 3.68
N VAL A 18 6.06 -26.22 4.85
CA VAL A 18 6.16 -24.79 5.16
C VAL A 18 7.60 -24.47 5.57
N PRO A 19 8.30 -23.56 4.87
CA PRO A 19 9.62 -23.07 5.28
C PRO A 19 9.58 -22.40 6.66
N ALA A 20 10.72 -22.35 7.36
CA ALA A 20 10.80 -21.74 8.69
C ALA A 20 10.33 -20.28 8.69
N GLU A 21 10.70 -19.55 7.64
CA GLU A 21 10.37 -18.15 7.38
C GLU A 21 8.85 -17.94 7.23
N LEU A 22 8.14 -18.93 6.70
CA LEU A 22 6.70 -18.87 6.42
C LEU A 22 5.84 -19.59 7.46
N LYS A 23 6.44 -20.06 8.57
CA LYS A 23 5.68 -20.64 9.70
C LYS A 23 4.55 -19.73 10.22
N PRO A 24 4.76 -18.39 10.38
CA PRO A 24 3.70 -17.50 10.86
C PRO A 24 2.46 -17.49 9.94
N VAL A 25 2.66 -17.61 8.63
CA VAL A 25 1.56 -17.62 7.64
C VAL A 25 1.03 -19.03 7.35
N GLY A 26 1.81 -20.08 7.65
CA GLY A 26 1.42 -21.48 7.48
C GLY A 26 1.26 -21.92 6.02
N LEU A 27 1.92 -21.24 5.07
CA LEU A 27 1.84 -21.52 3.64
C LEU A 27 3.21 -21.94 3.09
N CYS A 28 3.22 -22.86 2.11
CA CYS A 28 4.43 -23.11 1.32
C CYS A 28 4.70 -21.92 0.38
N VAL A 29 5.92 -21.83 -0.16
CA VAL A 29 6.36 -20.70 -1.01
C VAL A 29 5.39 -20.43 -2.17
N SER A 30 4.92 -21.48 -2.86
CA SER A 30 4.01 -21.32 -4.00
C SER A 30 2.63 -20.80 -3.60
N HIS A 31 2.08 -21.23 -2.47
CA HIS A 31 0.78 -20.73 -2.01
C HIS A 31 0.88 -19.36 -1.37
N PHE A 32 2.01 -19.06 -0.72
CA PHE A 32 2.28 -17.74 -0.19
C PHE A 32 2.37 -16.70 -1.31
N THR A 33 3.20 -16.94 -2.33
CA THR A 33 3.33 -16.04 -3.51
C THR A 33 2.00 -15.82 -4.21
N LEU A 34 1.26 -16.89 -4.50
CA LEU A 34 -0.08 -16.80 -5.09
C LEU A 34 -1.08 -16.02 -4.21
N SER A 35 -1.02 -16.21 -2.90
CA SER A 35 -1.88 -15.47 -1.96
C SER A 35 -1.56 -13.98 -1.97
N VAL A 36 -0.27 -13.62 -2.02
CA VAL A 36 0.16 -12.22 -2.08
C VAL A 36 -0.30 -11.58 -3.38
N GLU A 37 -0.08 -12.23 -4.52
CA GLU A 37 -0.51 -11.73 -5.84
C GLU A 37 -2.02 -11.45 -5.88
N ARG A 38 -2.84 -12.39 -5.39
CA ARG A 38 -4.30 -12.22 -5.33
C ARG A 38 -4.73 -11.07 -4.42
N THR A 39 -4.10 -10.93 -3.26
CA THR A 39 -4.39 -9.83 -2.34
C THR A 39 -3.98 -8.49 -2.95
N CYS A 40 -2.85 -8.43 -3.65
CA CYS A 40 -2.45 -7.24 -4.40
C CYS A 40 -3.51 -6.87 -5.44
N ASP A 41 -3.99 -7.82 -6.26
CA ASP A 41 -5.02 -7.56 -7.26
C ASP A 41 -6.33 -7.04 -6.65
N GLU A 42 -6.72 -7.54 -5.48
CA GLU A 42 -7.88 -7.05 -4.74
C GLU A 42 -7.64 -5.62 -4.22
N MET A 43 -6.49 -5.36 -3.59
CA MET A 43 -6.13 -4.02 -3.09
C MET A 43 -6.02 -2.99 -4.22
N HIS A 44 -5.50 -3.39 -5.39
CA HIS A 44 -5.48 -2.56 -6.60
C HIS A 44 -6.88 -2.09 -6.97
N ARG A 45 -7.85 -3.02 -7.01
CA ARG A 45 -9.25 -2.71 -7.30
C ARG A 45 -9.86 -1.77 -6.25
N GLN A 46 -9.59 -1.99 -4.98
CA GLN A 46 -10.10 -1.15 -3.89
C GLN A 46 -9.56 0.29 -3.96
N ILE A 47 -8.26 0.45 -4.21
CA ILE A 47 -7.62 1.76 -4.38
C ILE A 47 -8.18 2.49 -5.60
N ALA A 48 -8.35 1.79 -6.73
CA ALA A 48 -8.90 2.37 -7.97
C ALA A 48 -10.34 2.89 -7.80
N LEU A 49 -11.14 2.25 -6.94
CA LEU A 49 -12.51 2.66 -6.63
C LEU A 49 -12.59 3.85 -5.64
N ARG A 50 -11.46 4.51 -5.33
CA ARG A 50 -11.35 5.62 -4.35
C ARG A 50 -11.86 5.27 -2.94
N GLN A 51 -11.87 3.99 -2.60
CA GLN A 51 -12.32 3.51 -1.28
C GLN A 51 -11.19 3.44 -0.24
N ALA A 52 -9.97 3.82 -0.61
CA ALA A 52 -8.83 3.78 0.30
C ALA A 52 -8.70 5.11 1.07
N ASP A 53 -9.41 5.21 2.19
CA ASP A 53 -9.17 6.24 3.21
C ASP A 53 -7.75 6.10 3.80
N VAL A 54 -7.33 7.08 4.61
CA VAL A 54 -5.97 7.13 5.17
C VAL A 54 -5.66 5.88 6.01
N GLU A 55 -6.64 5.36 6.73
CA GLU A 55 -6.50 4.13 7.52
C GLU A 55 -6.22 2.93 6.62
N ARG A 56 -7.00 2.76 5.56
CA ARG A 56 -6.81 1.68 4.58
C ARG A 56 -5.48 1.79 3.86
N GLN A 57 -5.02 2.99 3.55
CA GLN A 57 -3.70 3.20 2.94
C GLN A 57 -2.57 2.74 3.88
N ALA A 58 -2.68 3.03 5.18
CA ALA A 58 -1.72 2.58 6.18
C ALA A 58 -1.73 1.04 6.32
N GLU A 59 -2.90 0.41 6.31
CA GLU A 59 -3.02 -1.06 6.31
C GLU A 59 -2.34 -1.70 5.10
N VAL A 60 -2.57 -1.14 3.90
CA VAL A 60 -1.96 -1.62 2.65
C VAL A 60 -0.43 -1.49 2.72
N ALA A 61 0.07 -0.36 3.22
CA ALA A 61 1.51 -0.13 3.36
C ALA A 61 2.15 -1.13 4.34
N THR A 62 1.52 -1.38 5.49
CA THR A 62 1.98 -2.40 6.45
C THR A 62 1.99 -3.79 5.83
N TYR A 63 0.88 -4.19 5.17
CA TYR A 63 0.77 -5.49 4.51
C TYR A 63 1.89 -5.71 3.48
N MET A 64 2.16 -4.69 2.65
CA MET A 64 3.23 -4.75 1.65
C MET A 64 4.60 -4.92 2.31
N GLY A 65 4.88 -4.19 3.38
CA GLY A 65 6.14 -4.27 4.11
C GLY A 65 6.38 -5.67 4.70
N GLU A 66 5.36 -6.25 5.33
CA GLU A 66 5.42 -7.60 5.88
C GLU A 66 5.63 -8.66 4.79
N CYS A 67 4.89 -8.57 3.68
CA CYS A 67 5.03 -9.50 2.56
C CYS A 67 6.40 -9.40 1.90
N ALA A 68 6.90 -8.18 1.67
CA ALA A 68 8.22 -7.96 1.08
C ALA A 68 9.32 -8.53 1.98
N LEU A 69 9.23 -8.36 3.30
CA LEU A 69 10.19 -8.91 4.24
C LEU A 69 10.19 -10.45 4.25
N LEU A 70 9.01 -11.08 4.24
CA LEU A 70 8.89 -12.54 4.18
C LEU A 70 9.44 -13.08 2.85
N LEU A 71 9.12 -12.44 1.72
CA LEU A 71 9.66 -12.82 0.41
C LEU A 71 11.18 -12.69 0.39
N ALA A 72 11.75 -11.61 0.93
CA ALA A 72 13.19 -11.41 1.00
C ALA A 72 13.88 -12.52 1.81
N ARG A 73 13.33 -12.85 3.00
CA ARG A 73 13.86 -13.95 3.83
C ARG A 73 13.83 -15.29 3.09
N VAL A 74 12.72 -15.61 2.42
CA VAL A 74 12.60 -16.84 1.63
C VAL A 74 13.61 -16.85 0.47
N ALA A 75 13.78 -15.72 -0.23
CA ALA A 75 14.69 -15.61 -1.37
C ALA A 75 16.16 -15.77 -0.95
N SER A 76 16.53 -15.27 0.23
CA SER A 76 17.90 -15.32 0.75
C SER A 76 18.27 -16.68 1.36
N ASN A 77 17.32 -17.35 2.02
CA ASN A 77 17.63 -18.53 2.83
C ASN A 77 17.36 -19.87 2.14
N LEU A 78 16.61 -19.88 1.03
CA LEU A 78 16.22 -21.12 0.36
C LEU A 78 16.88 -21.30 -1.01
N CYS A 79 17.32 -22.53 -1.29
CA CYS A 79 17.62 -22.97 -2.64
C CYS A 79 16.31 -23.24 -3.40
N LEU A 80 15.82 -22.21 -4.09
CA LEU A 80 14.59 -22.28 -4.88
C LEU A 80 14.84 -22.85 -6.26
N SER A 81 13.88 -23.60 -6.80
CA SER A 81 13.85 -23.93 -8.22
C SER A 81 13.66 -22.67 -9.06
N ASP A 82 14.06 -22.71 -10.34
CA ASP A 82 13.92 -21.55 -11.23
C ASP A 82 12.47 -21.12 -11.42
N ASP A 83 11.53 -22.07 -11.42
CA ASP A 83 10.10 -21.78 -11.45
C ASP A 83 9.64 -20.99 -10.22
N LEU A 84 10.12 -21.36 -9.02
CA LEU A 84 9.81 -20.63 -7.80
C LEU A 84 10.49 -19.26 -7.77
N ARG A 85 11.73 -19.14 -8.27
CA ARG A 85 12.40 -17.83 -8.40
C ARG A 85 11.61 -16.90 -9.32
N ARG A 86 11.20 -17.39 -10.49
CA ARG A 86 10.37 -16.63 -11.43
C ARG A 86 9.07 -16.16 -10.78
N ARG A 87 8.39 -17.05 -10.06
CA ARG A 87 7.17 -16.70 -9.32
C ARG A 87 7.43 -15.65 -8.25
N MET A 88 8.50 -15.78 -7.47
CA MET A 88 8.84 -14.77 -6.46
C MET A 88 9.15 -13.40 -7.06
N LEU A 89 9.86 -13.34 -8.19
CA LEU A 89 10.10 -12.08 -8.91
C LEU A 89 8.78 -11.46 -9.39
N SER A 90 7.86 -12.29 -9.92
CA SER A 90 6.50 -11.86 -10.26
C SER A 90 5.77 -11.27 -9.05
N THR A 91 5.84 -11.93 -7.90
CA THR A 91 5.21 -11.44 -6.67
C THR A 91 5.81 -10.11 -6.18
N PHE A 92 7.14 -9.94 -6.27
CA PHE A 92 7.77 -8.65 -5.97
C PHE A 92 7.28 -7.54 -6.91
N LEU A 93 7.10 -7.83 -8.20
CA LEU A 93 6.53 -6.89 -9.16
C LEU A 93 5.09 -6.51 -8.78
N SER A 94 4.25 -7.46 -8.36
CA SER A 94 2.90 -7.16 -7.88
C SER A 94 2.89 -6.21 -6.68
N LEU A 95 3.81 -6.38 -5.73
CA LEU A 95 3.96 -5.49 -4.58
C LEU A 95 4.44 -4.08 -4.99
N MET A 96 5.40 -3.99 -5.91
CA MET A 96 5.87 -2.68 -6.43
C MET A 96 4.76 -1.95 -7.19
N ASN A 97 4.00 -2.67 -8.01
CA ASN A 97 2.87 -2.09 -8.72
C ASN A 97 1.78 -1.60 -7.76
N LEU A 98 1.54 -2.34 -6.66
CA LEU A 98 0.61 -1.90 -5.62
C LEU A 98 1.10 -0.64 -4.91
N ARG A 99 2.40 -0.55 -4.63
CA ARG A 99 3.02 0.66 -4.08
C ARG A 99 2.79 1.87 -4.98
N GLU A 100 3.11 1.73 -6.27
CA GLU A 100 2.97 2.80 -7.23
C GLU A 100 1.50 3.23 -7.37
N ASN A 101 0.59 2.27 -7.39
CA ASN A 101 -0.84 2.56 -7.42
C ASN A 101 -1.30 3.36 -6.19
N LEU A 102 -0.81 2.98 -5.00
CA LEU A 102 -1.08 3.71 -3.76
C LEU A 102 -0.54 5.15 -3.81
N GLU A 103 0.72 5.33 -4.23
CA GLU A 103 1.36 6.65 -4.36
C GLU A 103 0.66 7.56 -5.39
N ARG A 104 0.13 6.99 -6.48
CA ARG A 104 -0.68 7.72 -7.45
C ARG A 104 -2.04 8.13 -6.86
N ALA A 105 -2.69 7.23 -6.13
CA ALA A 105 -3.99 7.52 -5.51
C ALA A 105 -3.89 8.62 -4.45
N THR A 106 -2.81 8.66 -3.66
CA THR A 106 -2.57 9.73 -2.68
C THR A 106 -2.25 11.07 -3.34
N SER A 107 -1.45 11.07 -4.41
CA SER A 107 -1.10 12.29 -5.15
C SER A 107 -2.28 12.90 -5.89
N CYS A 108 -3.28 12.09 -6.28
CA CYS A 108 -4.53 12.57 -6.89
C CYS A 108 -5.53 13.16 -5.87
N TRP A 109 -5.29 12.98 -4.57
CA TRP A 109 -6.09 13.61 -3.51
C TRP A 109 -5.58 15.04 -3.30
N VAL A 110 -5.92 15.93 -4.24
CA VAL A 110 -5.84 17.37 -4.00
C VAL A 110 -6.98 17.69 -3.03
N PRO A 111 -6.72 18.23 -1.82
CA PRO A 111 -7.78 18.79 -1.00
C PRO A 111 -8.47 19.85 -1.85
N GLU A 112 -9.73 19.61 -2.16
CA GLU A 112 -10.60 20.60 -2.78
C GLU A 112 -10.39 21.90 -2.02
N LEU A 113 -9.83 22.91 -2.72
CA LEU A 113 -9.61 24.23 -2.16
C LEU A 113 -10.98 24.69 -1.66
N GLN A 114 -11.19 24.62 -0.35
CA GLN A 114 -12.30 25.30 0.29
C GLN A 114 -12.26 26.73 -0.25
N PRO A 115 -13.35 27.24 -0.88
CA PRO A 115 -13.45 28.65 -1.17
C PRO A 115 -13.17 29.37 0.13
N ARG A 116 -12.08 30.12 0.17
CA ARG A 116 -11.65 30.83 1.36
C ARG A 116 -12.64 31.98 1.56
N GLU A 117 -13.80 31.66 2.15
CA GLU A 117 -14.77 32.63 2.63
C GLU A 117 -14.03 33.56 3.60
N GLY A 118 -13.70 34.76 3.14
CA GLY A 118 -12.95 35.73 3.92
C GLY A 118 -12.04 36.67 3.15
N VAL A 119 -11.81 36.45 1.84
CA VAL A 119 -11.04 37.41 1.03
C VAL A 119 -11.93 38.52 0.46
N GLU A 120 -13.20 38.24 0.17
CA GLU A 120 -14.13 39.25 -0.37
C GLU A 120 -14.44 40.37 0.64
N THR A 121 -14.55 40.05 1.93
CA THR A 121 -14.84 41.04 2.98
C THR A 121 -13.69 42.03 3.19
N GLN A 122 -12.44 41.61 2.98
CA GLN A 122 -11.28 42.50 3.11
C GLN A 122 -11.11 43.44 1.90
N LEU A 123 -11.45 42.99 0.69
CA LEU A 123 -11.41 43.83 -0.49
C LEU A 123 -12.50 44.92 -0.46
N SER A 124 -13.73 44.58 -0.02
CA SER A 124 -14.80 45.56 0.15
C SER A 124 -14.49 46.62 1.22
N LEU A 125 -13.83 46.23 2.32
CA LEU A 125 -13.39 47.16 3.37
C LEU A 125 -12.25 48.09 2.92
N LEU A 126 -11.36 47.61 2.04
CA LEU A 126 -10.29 48.44 1.47
C LEU A 126 -10.82 49.44 0.44
N ILE A 127 -11.80 49.05 -0.38
CA ILE A 127 -12.46 49.95 -1.34
C ILE A 127 -13.25 51.04 -0.60
N ALA A 128 -14.03 50.68 0.43
CA ALA A 128 -14.81 51.64 1.22
C ALA A 128 -13.91 52.64 2.00
N LYS A 129 -12.72 52.22 2.45
CA LYS A 129 -11.76 53.12 3.10
C LYS A 129 -11.07 54.06 2.10
N HIS A 130 -10.94 53.67 0.83
CA HIS A 130 -10.31 54.50 -0.19
C HIS A 130 -11.26 55.58 -0.72
N GLU A 131 -12.58 55.34 -0.74
CA GLU A 131 -13.58 56.35 -1.12
C GLU A 131 -13.72 57.45 -0.06
N HIS A 132 -13.65 57.11 1.23
CA HIS A 132 -13.72 58.10 2.31
C HIS A 132 -12.51 59.04 2.40
N ALA A 133 -11.37 58.67 1.80
CA ALA A 133 -10.16 59.49 1.77
C ALA A 133 -10.17 60.56 0.66
N TYR A 134 -11.09 60.48 -0.30
CA TYR A 134 -11.22 61.48 -1.38
C TYR A 134 -12.25 62.57 -1.09
N GLU A 135 -13.09 62.43 -0.06
CA GLU A 135 -14.08 63.46 0.33
C GLU A 135 -13.55 64.48 1.36
N GLU A 136 -12.36 64.28 1.96
CA GLU A 136 -11.76 65.22 2.92
C GLU A 136 -10.86 66.31 2.28
N TYR A 137 -10.82 66.40 0.94
CA TYR A 137 -10.02 67.40 0.20
C TYR A 137 -10.81 68.21 -0.83
N HIS A 138 -12.12 68.39 -0.64
CA HIS A 138 -12.95 69.37 -1.34
C HIS A 138 -13.85 70.13 -0.37
#